data_AF-A0A2D4TAN2-F1
#
_entry.id   AF-A0A2D4TAN2-F1
#
_cell.length_a   1.000
_cell.length_b   1.000
_cell.length_c   1.000
_cell.angle_alpha   90.00
_cell.angle_beta   90.00
_cell.angle_gamma   90.00
#
_symmetry.space_group_name_H-M   'P 1'
#
loop_
_entity.id
_entity.type
_entity.pdbx_description
1 polymer ?
#
loop_
_entity_poly.entity_id
_entity_poly.type
_entity_poly.pdbx_seq_one_letter_code
_entity_poly.pdbx_strand_id
1 'polypeptide(L)' 'MIRSCLQLDESVSLSEDTYLMGGFPEFNSLTITTLIVEIEDNLGCEVADDEISGEIFETVGSLAEFVEHKMKEA' A
#
# COMPACT_ATOMS: atom_id res chain seq x y z
N MET A 1 -0.84 -9.47 -0.84
CA MET A 1 -1.66 -8.32 -0.44
C MET A 1 -2.03 -7.45 -1.63
N ILE A 2 -1.14 -6.57 -2.10
CA ILE A 2 -1.50 -5.54 -3.10
C ILE A 2 -2.00 -6.14 -4.43
N ARG A 3 -1.37 -7.22 -4.92
CA ARG A 3 -1.83 -7.97 -6.11
C ARG A 3 -3.24 -8.54 -5.99
N SER A 4 -3.64 -8.95 -4.79
CA SER A 4 -4.97 -9.52 -4.51
C SER A 4 -6.03 -8.42 -4.44
N CYS A 5 -5.69 -7.25 -3.90
CA CYS A 5 -6.56 -6.08 -3.93
C CYS A 5 -6.80 -5.57 -5.36
N LEU A 6 -5.79 -5.65 -6.23
CA LEU A 6 -5.85 -5.16 -7.61
C LEU A 6 -6.26 -6.23 -8.64
N GLN A 7 -6.53 -7.47 -8.22
CA GLN A 7 -6.84 -8.61 -9.11
C GLN A 7 -5.82 -8.78 -10.25
N LEU A 8 -4.54 -8.52 -9.97
CA LEU A 8 -3.48 -8.60 -10.98
C LEU A 8 -3.00 -10.04 -11.15
N ASP A 9 -2.85 -10.46 -12.40
CA ASP A 9 -2.19 -11.70 -12.78
C ASP A 9 -0.72 -11.71 -12.30
N GLU A 10 -0.21 -12.91 -12.01
CA GLU A 10 1.17 -13.15 -11.56
C GLU A 10 2.24 -12.70 -12.58
N SER A 11 1.82 -12.49 -13.83
CA SER A 11 2.65 -11.97 -14.92
C SER A 11 2.89 -10.46 -14.84
N VAL A 12 2.12 -9.73 -14.03
CA VAL A 12 2.30 -8.29 -13.86
C VAL A 12 3.45 -8.04 -12.90
N SER A 13 4.55 -7.53 -13.44
CA SER A 13 5.70 -7.14 -12.63
C SER A 13 5.39 -5.83 -11.89
N LEU A 14 4.99 -5.94 -10.63
CA LEU A 14 4.93 -4.80 -9.72
C LEU A 14 6.36 -4.41 -9.35
N SER A 15 6.76 -3.20 -9.73
CA SER A 15 8.04 -2.58 -9.32
C SER A 15 7.77 -1.41 -8.38
N GLU A 16 8.80 -0.94 -7.68
CA GLU A 16 8.70 0.22 -6.80
C GLU A 16 8.12 1.46 -7.50
N ASP A 17 8.47 1.71 -8.76
CA ASP A 17 7.93 2.79 -9.61
C ASP A 17 6.48 2.59 -10.09
N THR A 18 5.82 1.50 -9.69
CA THR A 18 4.46 1.22 -10.13
C THR A 18 3.47 2.09 -9.38
N TYR A 19 2.84 3.02 -10.10
CA TYR A 19 1.80 3.90 -9.55
C TYR A 19 0.55 3.12 -9.15
N LEU A 20 0.15 3.24 -7.89
CA LEU A 20 -1.07 2.66 -7.33
C LEU A 20 -2.21 3.68 -7.43
N MET A 21 -2.04 4.86 -6.84
CA MET A 21 -2.98 5.97 -6.99
C MET A 21 -2.98 6.49 -8.43
N GLY A 22 -4.15 6.44 -9.09
CA GLY A 22 -4.32 6.92 -10.46
C GLY A 22 -3.74 6.01 -11.55
N GLY A 23 -2.91 5.03 -11.19
CA GLY A 23 -2.40 4.00 -12.10
C GLY A 23 -3.37 2.85 -12.32
N PHE A 24 -4.19 2.52 -11.31
CA PHE A 24 -5.20 1.46 -11.40
C PHE A 24 -6.61 2.00 -11.10
N PRO A 25 -7.61 1.75 -11.97
CA PRO A 25 -9.00 2.16 -11.71
C PRO A 25 -9.62 1.49 -10.48
N GLU A 26 -9.10 0.33 -10.05
CA GLU A 26 -9.52 -0.41 -8.86
C GLU A 26 -9.00 0.21 -7.56
N PHE A 27 -7.96 1.06 -7.63
CA PHE A 27 -7.38 1.71 -6.46
C PHE A 27 -8.19 2.96 -6.11
N ASN A 28 -9.16 2.79 -5.21
CA ASN A 28 -10.06 3.84 -4.73
C ASN A 28 -9.91 4.05 -3.21
N SER A 29 -10.60 5.05 -2.64
CA SER A 29 -10.51 5.34 -1.21
C SER A 29 -10.89 4.16 -0.31
N LEU A 30 -11.83 3.29 -0.74
CA LEU A 30 -12.22 2.10 0.01
C LEU A 30 -11.12 1.03 -0.02
N THR A 31 -10.45 0.87 -1.17
CA THR A 31 -9.29 -0.01 -1.32
C THR A 31 -8.15 0.46 -0.43
N ILE A 32 -7.89 1.77 -0.35
CA ILE A 32 -6.87 2.36 0.53
C ILE A 32 -7.16 2.03 1.99
N THR A 33 -8.37 2.31 2.48
CA THR A 33 -8.75 1.99 3.87
C THR A 33 -8.60 0.50 4.16
N THR A 34 -9.01 -0.38 3.24
CA THR A 34 -8.88 -1.83 3.41
C THR A 34 -7.40 -2.25 3.44
N LEU A 35 -6.57 -1.69 2.56
CA LEU A 35 -5.15 -1.95 2.48
C LEU A 35 -4.45 -1.58 3.80
N ILE A 36 -4.81 -0.44 4.38
CA ILE A 36 -4.25 0.03 5.65
C ILE A 36 -4.60 -0.94 6.77
N VAL A 37 -5.88 -1.31 6.91
CA VAL A 37 -6.32 -2.28 7.92
C VAL A 37 -5.59 -3.62 7.77
N GLU A 38 -5.43 -4.08 6.53
CA GLU A 38 -4.68 -5.30 6.22
C GLU A 38 -3.19 -5.20 6.61
N ILE A 39 -2.56 -4.05 6.29
CA ILE A 39 -1.17 -3.74 6.66
C ILE A 39 -1.01 -3.73 8.18
N GLU A 40 -1.88 -3.03 8.91
CA GLU A 40 -1.88 -2.97 10.38
C GLU A 40 -2.04 -4.37 11.00
N ASP A 41 -2.97 -5.18 10.49
CA ASP A 41 -3.22 -6.55 10.99
C ASP A 41 -2.04 -7.49 10.71
N ASN A 42 -1.41 -7.40 9.53
CA ASN A 42 -0.33 -8.31 9.14
C ASN A 42 1.01 -7.94 9.77
N LEU A 43 1.27 -6.65 9.94
CA LEU A 43 2.51 -6.14 10.51
C LEU A 43 2.40 -6.00 12.03
N GLY A 44 1.19 -5.93 12.58
CA GLY A 44 0.94 -5.61 13.99
C GLY A 44 1.33 -4.17 14.33
N CYS A 45 1.29 -3.25 13.36
CA CYS A 45 1.60 -1.84 13.55
C CYS A 45 0.34 -0.98 13.53
N GLU A 46 0.41 0.24 14.06
CA GLU A 46 -0.64 1.26 13.96
C GLU A 46 -0.18 2.35 12.98
N VAL A 47 -1.03 2.66 12.00
CA VAL A 47 -0.81 3.70 11.00
C VAL A 47 -1.70 4.89 11.36
N ALA A 48 -1.09 5.99 11.81
CA ALA A 48 -1.85 7.16 12.20
C ALA A 48 -2.45 7.88 10.98
N ASP A 49 -3.61 8.51 11.13
CA ASP A 49 -4.30 9.25 10.05
C ASP A 49 -3.42 10.37 9.45
N ASP A 50 -2.53 10.96 10.26
CA ASP A 50 -1.55 11.97 9.83
C ASP A 50 -0.45 11.39 8.92
N GLU A 51 -0.16 10.10 9.05
CA GLU A 51 0.79 9.37 8.19
C GLU A 51 0.12 8.88 6.90
N ILE A 52 -1.21 8.79 6.87
CA ILE A 52 -2.01 8.39 5.72
C ILE A 52 -2.03 9.55 4.69
N SER A 53 -0.94 9.71 3.94
CA SER A 53 -0.83 10.67 2.84
C SER A 53 -1.03 10.01 1.48
N GLY A 54 -1.47 10.77 0.46
CA GLY A 54 -1.54 10.27 -0.91
C GLY A 54 -0.19 9.79 -1.45
N GLU A 55 0.92 10.33 -0.92
CA GLU A 55 2.29 10.01 -1.32
C GLU A 55 2.72 8.58 -0.96
N ILE A 56 2.29 8.06 0.20
CA ILE A 56 2.59 6.66 0.57
C ILE A 56 1.80 5.65 -0.27
N PHE A 57 0.67 6.05 -0.85
CA PHE A 57 -0.10 5.23 -1.79
C PHE A 57 0.15 5.62 -3.24
N GLU A 58 1.12 6.49 -3.51
CA GLU A 58 1.42 6.94 -4.87
C GLU A 58 1.98 5.77 -5.68
N THR A 59 2.94 5.05 -5.10
CA THR A 59 3.60 3.90 -5.74
C THR A 59 3.72 2.71 -4.79
N VAL A 60 3.96 1.53 -5.35
CA VAL A 60 4.30 0.33 -4.56
C VAL A 60 5.57 0.55 -3.73
N GLY A 61 6.53 1.31 -4.26
CA GLY A 61 7.78 1.66 -3.59
C GLY A 61 7.52 2.47 -2.32
N SER A 62 6.76 3.56 -2.43
CA SER A 62 6.44 4.42 -1.29
C SER A 62 5.76 3.65 -0.16
N LEU A 63 4.83 2.76 -0.49
CA LEU A 63 4.16 1.92 0.49
C LEU A 63 5.12 0.92 1.16
N ALA A 64 5.99 0.29 0.38
CA ALA A 64 7.00 -0.63 0.90
C ALA A 64 8.00 0.09 1.81
N GLU A 65 8.42 1.29 1.45
CA GLU A 65 9.33 2.13 2.24
C GLU A 65 8.68 2.53 3.57
N PHE A 66 7.41 2.91 3.54
CA PHE A 66 6.62 3.20 4.74
C PHE A 66 6.52 1.98 5.67
N VAL A 67 6.20 0.80 5.12
CA VAL A 67 6.14 -0.45 5.88
C VAL A 67 7.50 -0.81 6.49
N GLU A 68 8.58 -0.64 5.73
CA GLU A 68 9.95 -0.88 6.22
C GLU A 68 10.32 0.09 7.35
N HIS A 69 9.92 1.36 7.24
CA HIS A 69 10.09 2.36 8.29
C HIS A 69 9.36 1.95 9.58
N LYS A 70 8.09 1.54 9.48
CA LYS A 70 7.30 1.05 10.62
C LYS A 70 7.93 -0.16 11.29
N MET A 71 8.48 -1.08 10.50
CA MET A 71 9.21 -2.26 10.99
C MET A 71 10.52 -1.92 11.70
N LYS A 72 11.15 -0.78 11.40
CA LYS A 72 12.39 -0.33 12.06
C LYS A 72 12.13 0.46 13.35
N GLU A 73 10.95 1.04 13.51
CA GLU A 73 10.57 1.79 14.73
C GLU A 73 9.99 0.90 15.84
N ALA A 74 9.72 -0.38 15.57
CA ALA A 74 9.25 -1.39 16.53
C ALA A 74 10.38 -2.18 17.19
#